data_AF-A0A728K732-F1
#
_entry.id   AF-A0A728K732-F1
#
_cell.length_a   1.000
_cell.length_b   1.000
_cell.length_c   1.000
_cell.angle_alpha   90.00
_cell.angle_beta   90.00
_cell.angle_gamma   90.00
#
_symmetry.space_group_name_H-M   'P 1'
#
loop_
_entity.id
_entity.type
_entity.pdbx_description
1 polymer ?
#
loop_
_entity_poly.entity_id
_entity_poly.type
_entity_poly.pdbx_seq_one_letter_code
_entity_poly.pdbx_strand_id
1 'polypeptide(L)'
;MATGKSEKQQVIAFIDYENCSNLTEISLNIYTELIIFAGAKQNNVALPVNAFPEAVKVTLRHVSEVSRNNVDFHLVLELGQCVCHYGPEKEYHIVSADKGYDGIVRTLQARGICCRRVSPDKASSVKMAAPDMDIVIRWANKIQQAAREVRNMPVTEETFNNYLKSQMRGEWRDVLTRGIRDELVRRGVMKIQGNKIIW
;
A
#
# COMPACT_ATOMS: atom_id res chain seq x y z
N MET A 1 -5.21 -29.00 26.12
CA MET A 1 -5.21 -28.54 24.72
C MET A 1 -6.02 -27.26 24.66
N ALA A 2 -5.38 -26.14 24.35
CA ALA A 2 -6.06 -24.92 23.92
C ALA A 2 -5.20 -24.35 22.79
N THR A 3 -5.61 -24.63 21.56
CA THR A 3 -5.05 -24.03 20.36
C THR A 3 -5.37 -22.54 20.37
N GLY A 4 -4.41 -21.73 20.80
CA GLY A 4 -4.43 -20.28 20.59
C GLY A 4 -4.39 -20.02 19.09
N LYS A 5 -5.56 -19.82 18.47
CA LYS A 5 -5.62 -19.17 17.17
C LYS A 5 -5.00 -17.78 17.37
N SER A 6 -3.90 -17.51 16.68
CA SER A 6 -3.41 -16.15 16.49
C SER A 6 -4.53 -15.36 15.80
N GLU A 7 -5.38 -14.68 16.57
CA GLU A 7 -6.35 -13.76 16.01
C GLU A 7 -5.56 -12.70 15.24
N LYS A 8 -5.80 -12.60 13.93
CA LYS A 8 -5.21 -11.53 13.14
C LYS A 8 -5.66 -10.21 13.75
N GLN A 9 -4.71 -9.37 14.12
CA GLN A 9 -4.98 -8.01 14.56
C GLN A 9 -5.88 -7.33 13.53
N GLN A 10 -7.02 -6.83 13.97
CA GLN A 10 -8.03 -6.26 13.08
C GLN A 10 -7.69 -4.78 12.83
N VAL A 11 -7.34 -4.49 11.57
CA VAL A 11 -6.87 -3.18 11.12
C VAL A 11 -7.93 -2.55 10.21
N ILE A 12 -8.36 -1.34 10.56
CA ILE A 12 -9.38 -0.57 9.83
C ILE A 12 -8.71 0.59 9.09
N ALA A 13 -8.91 0.69 7.78
CA ALA A 13 -8.47 1.82 6.98
C ALA A 13 -9.60 2.84 6.76
N PHE A 14 -9.30 4.10 7.01
CA PHE A 14 -10.11 5.26 6.66
C PHE A 14 -9.42 5.95 5.49
N ILE A 15 -9.95 5.73 4.29
CA ILE A 15 -9.31 6.14 3.04
C ILE A 15 -9.92 7.45 2.58
N ASP A 16 -9.09 8.48 2.54
CA ASP A 16 -9.39 9.77 1.94
C ASP A 16 -9.09 9.70 0.44
N TYR A 17 -10.12 9.41 -0.36
CA TYR A 17 -9.94 9.18 -1.79
C TYR A 17 -9.62 10.47 -2.56
N GLU A 18 -9.92 11.67 -2.03
CA GLU A 18 -9.49 12.93 -2.63
C GLU A 18 -7.98 13.09 -2.59
N ASN A 19 -7.35 12.65 -1.50
CA ASN A 19 -5.90 12.71 -1.31
C ASN A 19 -5.16 11.43 -1.71
N CYS A 20 -5.86 10.42 -2.25
CA CYS A 20 -5.29 9.21 -2.81
C CYS A 20 -5.54 9.19 -4.33
N SER A 21 -4.61 9.72 -5.12
CA SER A 21 -4.70 9.76 -6.60
C SER A 21 -5.16 8.44 -7.24
N ASN A 22 -4.79 7.31 -6.63
CA ASN A 22 -5.38 5.99 -6.81
C ASN A 22 -5.02 5.08 -5.61
N LEU A 23 -5.67 3.92 -5.46
CA LEU A 23 -5.41 2.97 -4.38
C LEU A 23 -4.43 1.85 -4.75
N THR A 24 -3.82 1.89 -5.93
CA THR A 24 -2.97 0.79 -6.44
C THR A 24 -1.62 0.72 -5.73
N GLU A 25 -1.16 1.83 -5.17
CA GLU A 25 0.11 1.95 -4.44
C GLU A 25 -0.05 1.71 -2.94
N ILE A 26 -1.20 1.24 -2.47
CA ILE A 26 -1.41 0.93 -1.05
C ILE A 26 -1.52 -0.59 -0.89
N SER A 27 -0.71 -1.17 0.00
CA SER A 27 -0.84 -2.58 0.37
C SER A 27 -2.13 -2.77 1.18
N LEU A 28 -3.22 -3.14 0.50
CA LEU A 28 -4.55 -3.28 1.12
C LEU A 28 -4.74 -4.62 1.85
N ASN A 29 -3.80 -5.55 1.69
CA ASN A 29 -3.82 -6.91 2.26
C ASN A 29 -3.72 -6.98 3.80
N ILE A 30 -3.29 -5.89 4.44
CA ILE A 30 -3.19 -5.82 5.92
C ILE A 30 -4.52 -5.43 6.58
N TYR A 31 -5.50 -4.97 5.81
CA TYR A 31 -6.75 -4.45 6.35
C TYR A 31 -7.83 -5.52 6.42
N THR A 32 -8.57 -5.49 7.53
CA THR A 32 -9.79 -6.28 7.70
C THR A 32 -11.03 -5.49 7.29
N GLU A 33 -10.96 -4.16 7.33
CA GLU A 33 -12.03 -3.26 6.90
C GLU A 33 -11.47 -2.01 6.22
N LEU A 34 -12.14 -1.59 5.15
CA LEU A 34 -11.83 -0.39 4.37
C LEU A 34 -13.08 0.49 4.32
N ILE A 35 -12.95 1.72 4.81
CA ILE A 35 -13.98 2.76 4.74
C ILE A 35 -13.44 3.87 3.85
N ILE A 36 -14.01 3.98 2.66
CA ILE A 36 -13.53 4.88 1.60
C ILE A 36 -14.43 6.09 1.55
N PHE A 37 -13.85 7.28 1.69
CA PHE A 37 -14.54 8.55 1.61
C PHE A 37 -14.23 9.20 0.26
N ALA A 38 -15.27 9.45 -0.52
CA ALA A 38 -15.18 10.10 -1.83
C ALA A 38 -15.99 11.40 -1.81
N GLY A 39 -15.41 12.49 -2.31
CA GLY A 39 -16.09 13.78 -2.41
C GLY A 39 -17.09 13.84 -3.57
N ALA A 40 -17.94 14.87 -3.58
CA ALA A 40 -19.07 15.01 -4.51
C ALA A 40 -18.69 15.00 -6.01
N LYS A 41 -17.43 15.30 -6.33
CA LYS A 41 -16.91 15.29 -7.72
C LYS A 41 -16.33 13.94 -8.14
N GLN A 42 -16.21 12.99 -7.21
CA GLN A 42 -15.57 11.69 -7.42
C GLN A 42 -16.62 10.60 -7.64
N ASN A 43 -17.34 10.70 -8.75
CA ASN A 43 -18.42 9.77 -9.11
C ASN A 43 -17.95 8.34 -9.42
N ASN A 44 -16.64 8.12 -9.55
CA ASN A 44 -16.08 6.81 -9.84
C ASN A 44 -14.84 6.55 -8.97
N VAL A 45 -14.91 5.50 -8.16
CA VAL A 45 -13.82 5.04 -7.28
C VAL A 45 -13.25 3.76 -7.88
N ALA A 46 -12.01 3.83 -8.36
CA ALA A 46 -11.32 2.69 -8.95
C ALA A 46 -10.68 1.85 -7.84
N LEU A 47 -11.28 0.70 -7.55
CA LEU A 47 -10.76 -0.25 -6.57
C LEU A 47 -9.86 -1.30 -7.27
N PRO A 48 -8.64 -1.54 -6.78
CA PRO A 48 -7.79 -2.60 -7.33
C PRO A 48 -8.33 -3.98 -6.94
N VAL A 49 -9.10 -4.60 -7.85
CA VAL A 49 -9.81 -5.88 -7.64
C VAL A 49 -8.90 -7.02 -7.17
N ASN A 50 -7.61 -6.98 -7.50
CA ASN A 50 -6.63 -8.03 -7.15
C ASN A 50 -5.87 -7.78 -5.83
N ALA A 51 -6.16 -6.68 -5.11
CA ALA A 51 -5.40 -6.27 -3.92
C ALA A 51 -6.11 -6.59 -2.60
N PHE A 52 -7.33 -7.11 -2.65
CA PHE A 52 -8.15 -7.37 -1.48
C PHE A 52 -7.96 -8.80 -0.96
N PRO A 53 -7.71 -9.00 0.35
CA PRO A 53 -7.80 -10.33 0.92
C PRO A 53 -9.25 -10.83 0.85
N GLU A 54 -9.43 -12.15 0.76
CA GLU A 54 -10.69 -12.85 0.45
C GLU A 54 -11.89 -12.50 1.37
N ALA A 55 -11.66 -11.80 2.49
CA ALA A 55 -12.67 -11.43 3.49
C ALA A 55 -12.54 -9.98 4.01
N VAL A 56 -12.12 -9.02 3.17
CA VAL A 56 -12.12 -7.59 3.57
C VAL A 56 -13.52 -6.98 3.47
N LYS A 57 -13.96 -6.30 4.53
CA LYS A 57 -15.19 -5.50 4.49
C LYS A 57 -14.90 -4.15 3.81
N VAL A 58 -15.63 -3.82 2.75
CA VAL A 58 -15.47 -2.54 2.03
C VAL A 58 -16.73 -1.72 2.15
N THR A 59 -16.60 -0.47 2.61
CA THR A 59 -17.68 0.51 2.71
C THR A 59 -17.29 1.75 1.93
N LEU A 60 -18.15 2.21 1.02
CA LEU A 60 -18.00 3.48 0.31
C LEU A 60 -18.92 4.53 0.94
N ARG A 61 -18.36 5.68 1.32
CA ARG A 61 -19.06 6.85 1.85
C ARG A 61 -18.87 8.00 0.89
N HIS A 62 -19.92 8.29 0.12
CA HIS A 62 -19.93 9.43 -0.79
C HIS A 62 -20.42 10.68 -0.06
N VAL A 63 -19.60 11.72 -0.03
CA VAL A 63 -19.90 13.01 0.61
C VAL A 63 -20.43 13.95 -0.47
N SER A 64 -21.76 14.10 -0.52
CA SER A 64 -22.47 14.74 -1.63
C SER A 64 -22.35 16.27 -1.69
N GLU A 65 -21.95 16.93 -0.61
CA GLU A 65 -21.81 18.39 -0.58
C GLU A 65 -20.37 18.83 -0.87
N VAL A 66 -20.23 19.89 -1.67
CA VAL A 66 -18.94 20.50 -1.99
C VAL A 66 -18.63 21.57 -0.96
N SER A 67 -17.72 21.26 -0.02
CA SER A 67 -17.18 22.24 0.91
C SER A 67 -15.72 21.89 1.23
N ARG A 68 -14.95 22.89 1.66
CA ARG A 68 -13.56 22.70 2.05
C ARG A 68 -13.48 21.72 3.24
N ASN A 69 -12.59 20.74 3.14
CA ASN A 69 -12.36 19.70 4.17
C ASN A 69 -13.59 18.84 4.50
N ASN A 70 -14.60 18.80 3.61
CA ASN A 70 -15.85 18.10 3.93
C ASN A 70 -15.64 16.58 4.09
N VAL A 71 -14.81 16.00 3.22
CA VAL A 71 -14.36 14.61 3.32
C VAL A 71 -13.67 14.36 4.66
N ASP A 72 -12.75 15.25 5.05
CA ASP A 72 -12.00 15.14 6.30
C ASP A 72 -12.90 15.11 7.54
N PHE A 73 -13.93 15.96 7.58
CA PHE A 73 -14.88 15.98 8.69
C PHE A 73 -15.68 14.68 8.83
N HIS A 74 -16.17 14.14 7.71
CA HIS A 74 -16.89 12.87 7.71
C HIS A 74 -15.97 11.70 8.08
N LEU A 75 -14.72 11.72 7.60
CA LEU A 75 -13.72 10.73 7.93
C LEU A 75 -13.40 10.72 9.43
N VAL A 76 -13.12 11.88 10.01
CA VAL A 76 -12.77 11.99 11.44
C VAL A 76 -13.97 11.67 12.34
N LEU A 77 -15.20 12.00 11.93
CA LEU A 77 -16.41 11.61 12.63
C LEU A 77 -16.55 10.09 12.73
N GLU A 78 -16.42 9.38 11.61
CA GLU A 78 -16.48 7.91 11.57
C GLU A 78 -15.34 7.28 12.37
N LEU A 79 -14.11 7.80 12.23
CA LEU A 79 -12.96 7.36 13.03
C LEU A 79 -13.27 7.47 14.53
N GLY A 80 -13.83 8.60 14.97
CA GLY A 80 -14.25 8.81 16.35
C GLY A 80 -15.30 7.79 16.81
N GLN A 81 -16.30 7.48 15.97
CA GLN A 81 -17.30 6.47 16.27
C GLN A 81 -16.68 5.06 16.41
N CYS A 82 -15.78 4.67 15.50
CA CYS A 82 -15.10 3.38 15.58
C CYS A 82 -14.15 3.29 16.79
N VAL A 83 -13.46 4.38 17.14
CA VAL A 83 -12.63 4.44 18.36
C VAL A 83 -13.49 4.34 19.62
N CYS A 84 -14.64 5.00 19.66
CA CYS A 84 -15.57 4.91 20.79
C CYS A 84 -16.13 3.48 20.95
N HIS A 85 -16.42 2.81 19.83
CA HIS A 85 -17.03 1.49 19.85
C HIS A 85 -16.03 0.35 20.11
N TYR A 86 -14.85 0.38 19.48
CA TYR A 86 -13.88 -0.71 19.58
C TYR A 86 -12.65 -0.40 20.46
N GLY A 87 -12.39 0.87 20.78
CA GLY A 87 -11.29 1.26 21.66
C GLY A 87 -9.90 0.77 21.20
N PRO A 88 -9.01 0.35 22.11
CA PRO A 88 -7.66 -0.09 21.78
C PRO A 88 -7.58 -1.51 21.18
N GLU A 89 -8.71 -2.21 21.02
CA GLU A 89 -8.73 -3.56 20.45
C GLU A 89 -8.42 -3.61 18.94
N LYS A 90 -8.48 -2.45 18.27
CA LYS A 90 -8.25 -2.30 16.83
C LYS A 90 -7.08 -1.36 16.55
N GLU A 91 -6.48 -1.54 15.38
CA GLU A 91 -5.57 -0.56 14.79
C GLU A 91 -6.30 0.25 13.72
N TYR A 92 -6.07 1.57 13.73
CA TYR A 92 -6.77 2.53 12.87
C TYR A 92 -5.78 3.25 11.96
N HIS A 93 -5.93 3.12 10.65
CA HIS A 93 -5.09 3.85 9.69
C HIS A 93 -5.91 4.91 8.96
N ILE A 94 -5.42 6.15 8.97
CA ILE A 94 -5.89 7.16 8.03
C ILE A 94 -5.00 7.08 6.79
N VAL A 95 -5.57 6.76 5.64
CA VAL A 95 -4.86 6.68 4.37
C VAL A 95 -5.08 7.99 3.62
N SER A 96 -4.09 8.89 3.69
CA SER A 96 -4.14 10.22 3.08
C SER A 96 -2.75 10.84 2.98
N ALA A 97 -2.48 11.56 1.88
CA ALA A 97 -1.29 12.39 1.74
C ALA A 97 -1.34 13.64 2.65
N ASP A 98 -2.53 14.07 3.08
CA ASP A 98 -2.69 15.27 3.89
C ASP A 98 -2.11 15.12 5.30
N LYS A 99 -1.25 16.07 5.69
CA LYS A 99 -0.65 16.15 7.02
C LYS A 99 -1.60 16.76 8.06
N GLY A 100 -2.74 17.32 7.64
CA GLY A 100 -3.79 17.84 8.53
C GLY A 100 -4.23 16.81 9.58
N TYR A 101 -4.23 15.52 9.23
CA TYR A 101 -4.58 14.43 10.14
C TYR A 101 -3.52 14.11 11.21
N ASP A 102 -2.27 14.60 11.10
CA ASP A 102 -1.20 14.24 12.05
C ASP A 102 -1.53 14.68 13.49
N GLY A 103 -2.32 15.75 13.65
CA GLY A 103 -2.77 16.23 14.96
C GLY A 103 -3.73 15.28 15.67
N ILE A 104 -4.73 14.75 14.96
CA ILE A 104 -5.68 13.79 15.53
C ILE A 104 -5.01 12.44 15.81
N VAL A 105 -4.10 12.00 14.94
CA VAL A 105 -3.31 10.79 15.15
C VAL A 105 -2.53 10.87 16.47
N ARG A 106 -1.78 11.95 16.71
CA ARG A 106 -1.05 12.15 17.97
C ARG A 106 -1.99 12.17 19.18
N THR A 107 -3.16 12.79 19.04
CA THR A 107 -4.17 12.86 20.11
C THR A 107 -4.68 11.46 20.48
N LEU A 108 -4.95 10.61 19.50
CA LEU A 108 -5.40 9.23 19.72
C LEU A 108 -4.29 8.36 20.32
N GLN A 109 -3.05 8.48 19.82
CA GLN A 109 -1.89 7.78 20.35
C GLN A 109 -1.63 8.14 21.83
N ALA A 110 -1.75 9.42 22.20
CA ALA A 110 -1.62 9.86 23.58
C ALA A 110 -2.70 9.27 24.51
N ARG A 111 -3.83 8.81 23.96
CA ARG A 111 -4.90 8.11 24.68
C ARG A 111 -4.74 6.58 24.66
N GLY A 112 -3.61 6.07 24.16
CA GLY A 112 -3.35 4.63 24.05
C GLY A 112 -4.05 3.94 22.87
N ILE A 113 -4.58 4.70 21.91
CA ILE A 113 -5.20 4.15 20.71
C ILE A 113 -4.14 3.96 19.61
N CYS A 114 -4.05 2.75 19.05
CA CYS A 114 -3.19 2.42 17.93
C CYS A 114 -3.70 3.08 16.65
N CYS A 115 -3.28 4.32 16.40
CA CYS A 115 -3.63 5.07 15.20
C CYS A 115 -2.39 5.55 14.46
N ARG A 116 -2.41 5.54 13.12
CA ARG A 116 -1.34 6.12 12.30
C ARG A 116 -1.87 6.64 10.96
N ARG A 117 -1.12 7.57 10.35
CA ARG A 117 -1.36 8.00 8.97
C ARG A 117 -0.48 7.24 7.99
N VAL A 118 -1.08 6.75 6.91
CA VAL A 118 -0.44 6.08 5.79
C VAL A 118 -0.52 7.00 4.59
N SER A 119 0.63 7.44 4.09
CA SER A 119 0.69 8.23 2.86
C SER A 119 0.59 7.28 1.66
N PRO A 120 -0.26 7.56 0.66
CA PRO A 120 -0.33 6.77 -0.57
C PRO A 120 1.02 6.71 -1.28
N ASP A 121 1.76 7.82 -1.28
CA ASP A 121 3.12 7.94 -1.82
C ASP A 121 4.19 7.09 -1.09
N LYS A 122 3.78 6.29 -0.09
CA LYS A 122 4.67 5.47 0.74
C LYS A 122 4.19 4.02 0.84
N ALA A 123 3.86 3.38 -0.28
CA ALA A 123 4.27 1.98 -0.43
C ALA A 123 5.79 1.95 -0.50
N SER A 124 6.44 1.89 0.67
CA SER A 124 7.79 1.35 0.87
C SER A 124 8.82 1.65 -0.23
N SER A 125 8.85 2.87 -0.78
CA SER A 125 10.05 3.34 -1.45
C SER A 125 10.98 3.80 -0.33
N VAL A 126 11.96 2.97 0.00
CA VAL A 126 13.23 3.49 0.50
C VAL A 126 13.55 4.66 -0.43
N LYS A 127 13.58 5.90 0.06
CA LYS A 127 13.88 7.09 -0.77
C LYS A 127 15.26 6.89 -1.38
N MET A 128 15.32 6.26 -2.54
CA MET A 128 16.52 6.08 -3.31
C MET A 128 16.86 7.44 -3.91
N ALA A 129 18.14 7.80 -3.90
CA ALA A 129 18.59 9.04 -4.52
C ALA A 129 18.14 9.07 -5.99
N ALA A 130 17.84 10.25 -6.55
CA ALA A 130 17.38 10.38 -7.94
C ALA A 130 18.23 9.58 -8.97
N PRO A 131 19.58 9.53 -8.87
CA PRO A 131 20.41 8.70 -9.75
C PRO A 131 20.13 7.20 -9.64
N ASP A 132 19.76 6.71 -8.46
CA ASP A 132 19.46 5.31 -8.24
C ASP A 132 18.08 4.93 -8.80
N MET A 133 17.13 5.87 -8.85
CA MET A 133 15.84 5.64 -9.51
C MET A 133 15.98 5.51 -11.03
N ASP A 134 16.83 6.31 -11.67
CA ASP A 134 17.09 6.18 -13.11
C ASP A 134 17.68 4.79 -13.45
N ILE A 135 18.58 4.29 -12.59
CA ILE A 135 19.15 2.95 -12.71
C ILE A 135 18.06 1.89 -12.55
N VAL A 136 17.18 2.01 -11.55
CA VAL A 136 16.04 1.10 -11.35
C VAL A 136 15.13 1.05 -12.57
N ILE A 137 14.72 2.21 -13.09
CA ILE A 137 13.81 2.30 -14.25
C ILE A 137 14.45 1.70 -15.50
N ARG A 138 15.74 1.99 -15.74
CA ARG A 138 16.48 1.43 -16.88
C ARG A 138 16.58 -0.09 -16.82
N TRP A 139 16.86 -0.64 -15.64
CA TRP A 139 16.94 -2.10 -15.46
C TRP A 139 15.58 -2.78 -15.50
N ALA A 140 14.54 -2.19 -14.92
CA ALA A 140 13.17 -2.69 -15.03
C ALA A 140 12.73 -2.77 -16.51
N ASN A 141 13.03 -1.76 -17.34
CA ASN A 141 12.77 -1.80 -18.79
C ASN A 141 13.48 -2.96 -19.47
N LYS A 142 14.78 -3.15 -19.20
CA LYS A 142 15.59 -4.20 -19.81
C LYS A 142 15.09 -5.60 -19.43
N ILE A 143 14.69 -5.79 -18.18
CA ILE A 143 14.19 -7.07 -17.68
C ILE A 143 12.79 -7.35 -18.23
N GLN A 144 11.93 -6.34 -18.33
CA GLN A 144 10.62 -6.47 -18.96
C GLN A 144 10.73 -6.88 -20.43
N GLN A 145 11.72 -6.36 -21.16
CA GLN A 145 12.00 -6.81 -22.53
C GLN A 145 12.49 -8.27 -22.53
N ALA A 146 13.45 -8.61 -21.68
CA ALA A 146 13.97 -9.97 -21.56
C ALA A 146 12.89 -10.99 -21.20
N ALA A 147 11.92 -10.63 -20.33
CA ALA A 147 10.82 -11.50 -19.94
C ALA A 147 9.88 -11.85 -21.11
N ARG A 148 9.83 -11.01 -22.15
CA ARG A 148 9.05 -11.28 -23.38
C ARG A 148 9.78 -12.21 -24.35
N GLU A 149 11.11 -12.20 -24.32
CA GLU A 149 11.96 -12.85 -25.33
C GLU A 149 12.61 -14.15 -24.81
N VAL A 150 12.90 -14.23 -23.49
CA VAL A 150 13.73 -15.28 -22.88
C VAL A 150 12.86 -16.26 -22.08
N ARG A 151 12.98 -17.55 -22.40
CA ARG A 151 12.21 -18.64 -21.77
C ARG A 151 12.65 -19.00 -20.33
N ASN A 152 13.87 -18.62 -19.93
CA ASN A 152 14.49 -19.04 -18.67
C ASN A 152 14.64 -17.87 -17.68
N MET A 153 13.55 -17.15 -17.46
CA MET A 153 13.55 -16.08 -16.46
C MET A 153 13.61 -16.67 -15.03
N PRO A 154 14.23 -15.97 -14.06
CA PRO A 154 14.42 -16.50 -12.73
C PRO A 154 13.09 -16.63 -11.98
N VAL A 155 12.81 -17.83 -11.46
CA VAL A 155 11.51 -18.22 -10.89
C VAL A 155 11.45 -18.18 -9.37
N THR A 156 12.54 -17.78 -8.70
CA THR A 156 12.60 -17.59 -7.24
C THR A 156 13.33 -16.30 -6.88
N GLU A 157 13.10 -15.80 -5.68
CA GLU A 157 13.76 -14.58 -5.19
C GLU A 157 15.29 -14.68 -5.23
N GLU A 158 15.82 -15.82 -4.79
CA GLU A 158 17.27 -16.09 -4.78
C GLU A 158 17.84 -16.09 -6.21
N THR A 159 17.19 -16.81 -7.14
CA THR A 159 17.62 -16.84 -8.54
C THR A 159 17.50 -15.47 -9.22
N PHE A 160 16.55 -14.64 -8.81
CA PHE A 160 16.39 -13.28 -9.31
C PHE A 160 17.51 -12.36 -8.83
N ASN A 161 17.87 -12.45 -7.55
CA ASN A 161 19.00 -11.69 -7.00
C ASN A 161 20.32 -12.09 -7.68
N ASN A 162 20.54 -13.39 -7.88
CA ASN A 162 21.71 -13.91 -8.59
C ASN A 162 21.73 -13.47 -10.06
N TYR A 163 20.58 -13.49 -10.73
CA TYR A 163 20.42 -12.97 -12.08
C TYR A 163 20.78 -11.48 -12.17
N LEU A 164 20.23 -10.64 -11.29
CA LEU A 164 20.54 -9.21 -11.24
C LEU A 164 22.03 -8.97 -10.97
N LYS A 165 22.62 -9.69 -10.01
CA LYS A 165 24.05 -9.57 -9.70
C LYS A 165 24.92 -9.92 -10.91
N SER A 166 24.56 -10.96 -11.66
CA SER A 166 25.25 -11.35 -12.90
C SER A 166 25.07 -10.33 -14.03
N GLN A 167 23.88 -9.75 -14.18
CA GLN A 167 23.58 -8.83 -15.28
C GLN A 167 24.12 -7.42 -15.03
N MET A 168 23.94 -6.89 -13.80
CA MET A 168 24.34 -5.54 -13.41
C MET A 168 25.85 -5.42 -13.15
N ARG A 169 26.53 -6.53 -12.82
CA ARG A 169 27.96 -6.58 -12.54
C ARG A 169 28.38 -5.48 -11.54
N GLY A 170 29.25 -4.56 -11.93
CA GLY A 170 29.76 -3.49 -11.07
C GLY A 170 28.74 -2.40 -10.69
N GLU A 171 27.57 -2.37 -11.32
CA GLU A 171 26.48 -1.44 -10.94
C GLU A 171 25.56 -2.03 -9.85
N TRP A 172 25.73 -3.31 -9.53
CA TRP A 172 24.86 -4.01 -8.58
C TRP A 172 25.01 -3.50 -7.15
N ARG A 173 23.87 -3.25 -6.50
CA ARG A 173 23.75 -2.92 -5.07
C ARG A 173 22.47 -3.57 -4.51
N ASP A 174 22.50 -4.02 -3.26
CA ASP A 174 21.32 -4.63 -2.61
C ASP A 174 20.09 -3.72 -2.61
N VAL A 175 20.31 -2.41 -2.45
CA VAL A 175 19.25 -1.39 -2.49
C VAL A 175 18.56 -1.34 -3.86
N LEU A 176 19.33 -1.43 -4.96
CA LEU A 176 18.78 -1.41 -6.32
C LEU A 176 17.98 -2.68 -6.63
N THR A 177 18.39 -3.83 -6.08
CA THR A 177 17.70 -5.11 -6.29
C THR A 177 16.26 -5.08 -5.80
N ARG A 178 16.03 -4.51 -4.61
CA ARG A 178 14.67 -4.30 -4.08
C ARG A 178 13.89 -3.32 -4.95
N GLY A 179 14.47 -2.17 -5.28
CA GLY A 179 13.81 -1.17 -6.14
C GLY A 179 13.39 -1.71 -7.51
N ILE A 180 14.26 -2.49 -8.18
CA ILE A 180 13.95 -3.11 -9.48
C ILE A 180 12.82 -4.14 -9.34
N ARG A 181 12.83 -4.93 -8.27
CA ARG A 181 11.80 -5.93 -7.99
C ARG A 181 10.44 -5.28 -7.79
N ASP A 182 10.38 -4.28 -6.92
CA ASP A 182 9.15 -3.56 -6.59
C ASP A 182 8.59 -2.86 -7.84
N GLU A 183 9.46 -2.27 -8.66
CA GLU A 183 9.07 -1.63 -9.93
C GLU A 183 8.51 -2.64 -10.95
N LEU A 184 9.09 -3.83 -11.07
CA LEU A 184 8.58 -4.89 -11.97
C LEU A 184 7.22 -5.43 -11.50
N VAL A 185 7.01 -5.58 -10.19
CA VAL A 185 5.71 -5.96 -9.62
C VAL A 185 4.68 -4.86 -9.83
N ARG A 186 5.05 -3.59 -9.60
CA ARG A 186 4.19 -2.42 -9.82
C ARG A 186 3.72 -2.33 -11.27
N ARG A 187 4.57 -2.65 -12.23
CA ARG A 187 4.24 -2.70 -13.67
C ARG A 187 3.41 -3.92 -14.08
N GLY A 188 3.19 -4.87 -13.18
CA GLY A 188 2.52 -6.14 -13.48
C GLY A 188 3.34 -7.06 -14.37
N VAL A 189 4.65 -6.85 -14.48
CA VAL A 189 5.58 -7.70 -15.26
C VAL A 189 5.90 -9.00 -14.54
N MET A 190 5.78 -9.02 -13.20
CA MET A 190 5.89 -10.24 -12.43
C MET A 190 5.05 -10.19 -11.15
N LYS A 191 4.78 -11.36 -10.57
CA LYS A 191 4.10 -11.54 -9.29
C LYS A 191 4.95 -12.41 -8.37
N ILE A 192 4.90 -12.14 -7.07
CA ILE A 192 5.60 -12.91 -6.05
C ILE A 192 4.58 -13.71 -5.23
N GLN A 193 4.74 -15.03 -5.19
CA GLN A 193 3.93 -15.94 -4.38
C GLN A 193 4.85 -16.73 -3.45
N GLY A 194 4.94 -16.30 -2.18
CA GLY A 194 5.94 -16.81 -1.26
C GLY A 194 7.36 -16.54 -1.78
N ASN A 195 8.14 -17.60 -2.03
CA ASN A 195 9.49 -17.48 -2.62
C ASN A 195 9.51 -17.67 -4.16
N LYS A 196 8.35 -17.80 -4.81
CA LYS A 196 8.26 -18.00 -6.27
C LYS A 196 7.95 -16.70 -6.99
N ILE A 197 8.60 -16.50 -8.13
CA ILE A 197 8.38 -15.41 -9.07
C ILE A 197 7.68 -15.96 -10.31
N ILE A 198 6.59 -15.30 -10.70
CA ILE A 198 5.80 -15.60 -11.89
C ILE A 198 5.91 -14.39 -12.81
N TRP A 199 6.41 -14.59 -14.03
CA TRP A 199 6.56 -13.57 -15.07
C TRP A 199 5.29 -13.42 -15.91
#